data_AF-A0AA86RPM8-F1
#
_entry.id   AF-A0AA86RPM8-F1
#
_cell.length_a   1.000
_cell.length_b   1.000
_cell.length_c   1.000
_cell.angle_alpha   90.00
_cell.angle_beta   90.00
_cell.angle_gamma   90.00
#
_symmetry.space_group_name_H-M   'P 1'
#
loop_
_entity.id
_entity.type
_entity.pdbx_description
1 polymer ?
#
loop_
_entity_poly.entity_id
_entity_poly.type
_entity_poly.pdbx_seq_one_letter_code
_entity_poly.pdbx_strand_id
1 'polypeptide(L)'
;MKQYSKWSESENQRLNMVVKNCQTKHHTTNWKLVQTYFPDKTPLQLKSQFSNKQLANPKTYHSWTESDLYKLMINVLTHGENWSYIKTQFNFDVEESTLKSRWYKYKKEHQELKNVLKQIEVGQINQVQQVDKDVLISAQNYFHTVENRAAVYFGQQIQPTEYDLQMGQNKLNEVEIKPMEMFLNEFDLEEIKKNIKILENMMVY
;
A
#
# COMPACT_ATOMS: atom_id res chain seq x y z
N MET A 1 -33.03 0.70 34.13
CA MET A 1 -31.86 0.58 33.22
C MET A 1 -30.60 0.74 34.07
N LYS A 2 -29.62 -0.17 33.97
CA LYS A 2 -28.33 0.01 34.66
C LYS A 2 -27.53 1.05 33.88
N GLN A 3 -27.30 2.22 34.48
CA GLN A 3 -26.45 3.25 33.91
C GLN A 3 -24.99 2.78 34.05
N TYR A 4 -24.31 2.58 32.93
CA TYR A 4 -22.88 2.24 32.94
C TYR A 4 -22.10 3.50 33.31
N SER A 5 -21.38 3.45 34.45
CA SER A 5 -20.51 4.55 34.86
C SER A 5 -19.42 4.78 33.82
N LYS A 6 -19.22 6.03 33.42
CA LYS A 6 -18.19 6.43 32.45
C LYS A 6 -16.82 6.36 33.11
N TRP A 7 -15.87 5.66 32.47
CA TRP A 7 -14.49 5.59 32.95
C TRP A 7 -13.80 6.95 32.86
N SER A 8 -13.30 7.44 33.99
CA SER A 8 -12.42 8.61 34.04
C SER A 8 -10.99 8.26 33.63
N GLU A 9 -10.21 9.28 33.27
CA GLU A 9 -8.81 9.09 32.89
C GLU A 9 -7.95 8.60 34.07
N SER A 10 -8.23 9.09 35.28
CA SER A 10 -7.57 8.61 36.51
C SER A 10 -7.91 7.16 36.82
N GLU A 11 -9.16 6.72 36.62
CA GLU A 11 -9.53 5.30 36.72
C GLU A 11 -8.78 4.44 35.69
N ASN A 12 -8.62 4.92 34.45
CA ASN A 12 -7.87 4.21 33.41
C ASN A 12 -6.38 4.07 33.76
N GLN A 13 -5.75 5.14 34.23
CA GLN A 13 -4.35 5.11 34.66
C GLN A 13 -4.14 4.12 35.81
N ARG A 14 -5.05 4.16 36.79
CA ARG A 14 -5.05 3.21 37.91
C ARG A 14 -5.24 1.77 37.43
N LEU A 15 -6.14 1.54 36.47
CA LEU A 15 -6.38 0.21 35.89
C LEU A 15 -5.11 -0.33 35.22
N ASN A 16 -4.43 0.50 34.41
CA ASN A 16 -3.19 0.11 33.75
C ASN A 16 -2.09 -0.27 34.75
N MET A 17 -1.94 0.50 35.84
CA MET A 17 -0.97 0.22 36.89
C MET A 17 -1.28 -1.10 37.61
N VAL A 18 -2.54 -1.31 38.02
CA VAL A 18 -2.95 -2.53 38.72
C VAL A 18 -2.82 -3.76 37.82
N VAL A 19 -3.18 -3.67 36.54
CA VAL A 19 -3.03 -4.78 35.59
C VAL A 19 -1.56 -5.17 35.45
N LYS A 20 -0.63 -4.21 35.32
CA LYS A 20 0.82 -4.50 35.30
C LYS A 20 1.28 -5.25 36.55
N ASN A 21 0.78 -4.87 37.73
CA ASN A 21 1.15 -5.52 38.99
C ASN A 21 0.50 -6.90 39.18
N CYS A 22 -0.60 -7.19 38.47
CA CYS A 22 -1.35 -8.45 38.56
C CYS A 22 -1.07 -9.41 37.39
N GLN A 23 -0.10 -9.08 36.52
CA GLN A 23 0.32 -9.94 35.42
C GLN A 23 1.22 -11.07 35.92
N THR A 24 1.00 -12.27 35.41
CA THR A 24 1.87 -13.42 35.66
C THR A 24 3.09 -13.37 34.73
N LYS A 25 4.06 -14.28 34.96
CA LYS A 25 5.24 -14.47 34.10
C LYS A 25 4.89 -14.75 32.62
N HIS A 26 3.66 -15.17 32.32
CA HIS A 26 3.19 -15.43 30.96
C HIS A 26 2.32 -14.30 30.38
N HIS A 27 2.37 -13.09 30.93
CA HIS A 27 1.53 -11.94 30.56
C HIS A 27 0.02 -12.17 30.68
N THR A 28 -0.42 -13.26 31.31
CA THR A 28 -1.82 -13.48 31.64
C THR A 28 -2.18 -12.63 32.85
N THR A 29 -3.31 -11.92 32.78
CA THR A 29 -3.78 -11.02 33.86
C THR A 29 -4.83 -11.74 34.70
N ASN A 30 -4.64 -11.79 36.02
CA ASN A 30 -5.66 -12.31 36.93
C ASN A 30 -6.74 -11.25 37.19
N TRP A 31 -7.79 -11.24 36.38
CA TRP A 31 -8.86 -10.24 36.47
C TRP A 31 -9.67 -10.28 37.77
N LYS A 32 -9.72 -11.43 38.46
CA LYS A 32 -10.33 -11.52 39.80
C LYS A 32 -9.50 -10.77 40.83
N LEU A 33 -8.17 -10.84 40.73
CA LEU A 33 -7.27 -10.06 41.59
C LEU A 33 -7.35 -8.56 41.25
N VAL A 34 -7.41 -8.19 39.98
CA VAL A 34 -7.59 -6.77 39.58
C VAL A 34 -8.90 -6.20 40.15
N GLN A 35 -9.97 -7.00 40.20
CA GLN A 35 -11.26 -6.58 40.76
C GLN A 35 -11.19 -6.13 42.22
N THR A 36 -10.26 -6.66 43.02
CA THR A 36 -10.13 -6.25 44.43
C THR A 36 -9.77 -4.76 44.59
N TYR A 37 -9.26 -4.13 43.52
CA TYR A 37 -8.93 -2.70 43.47
C TYR A 37 -10.06 -1.83 42.91
N PHE A 38 -11.09 -2.44 42.31
CA PHE A 38 -12.22 -1.80 41.64
C PHE A 38 -13.54 -2.51 42.04
N PRO A 39 -14.01 -2.35 43.29
CA PRO A 39 -15.11 -3.14 43.84
C PRO A 39 -16.46 -2.88 43.15
N ASP A 40 -16.59 -1.73 42.49
CA ASP A 40 -17.77 -1.31 41.73
C ASP A 40 -17.76 -1.79 40.27
N LYS A 41 -16.68 -2.45 39.83
CA LYS A 41 -16.51 -2.97 38.46
C LYS A 41 -16.42 -4.49 38.47
N THR A 42 -16.97 -5.11 37.44
CA THR A 42 -16.85 -6.55 37.22
C THR A 42 -15.55 -6.89 36.47
N PRO A 43 -15.01 -8.13 36.60
CA PRO A 43 -13.84 -8.56 35.83
C PRO A 43 -14.01 -8.40 34.32
N LEU A 44 -15.24 -8.59 33.82
CA LEU A 44 -15.57 -8.42 32.41
C LEU A 44 -15.47 -6.95 31.97
N GLN A 45 -15.96 -6.01 32.77
CA GLN A 45 -15.82 -4.58 32.50
C GLN A 45 -14.36 -4.14 32.53
N LEU A 46 -13.57 -4.62 33.50
CA LEU A 46 -12.14 -4.34 33.62
C LEU A 46 -11.36 -4.86 32.40
N LYS A 47 -11.62 -6.11 31.99
CA LYS A 47 -11.02 -6.72 30.80
C LYS A 47 -11.40 -5.95 29.54
N SER A 48 -12.68 -5.65 29.35
CA SER A 48 -13.16 -4.91 28.18
C SER A 48 -12.53 -3.51 28.11
N GLN A 49 -12.48 -2.78 29.21
CA GLN A 49 -11.91 -1.44 29.25
C GLN A 49 -10.42 -1.45 28.93
N PHE A 50 -9.68 -2.37 29.55
CA PHE A 50 -8.24 -2.50 29.32
C PHE A 50 -7.93 -2.91 27.88
N SER A 51 -8.65 -3.90 27.32
CA SER A 51 -8.51 -4.30 25.93
C SER A 51 -8.85 -3.16 24.97
N ASN A 52 -9.94 -2.43 25.19
CA ASN A 52 -10.33 -1.31 24.32
C ASN A 52 -9.30 -0.17 24.36
N LYS A 53 -8.64 0.09 25.50
CA LYS A 53 -7.58 1.10 25.63
C LYS A 53 -6.23 0.64 25.08
N GLN A 54 -5.87 -0.65 25.21
CA GLN A 54 -4.69 -1.18 24.53
C GLN A 54 -4.85 -1.21 23.01
N LEU A 55 -6.06 -1.51 22.53
CA LEU A 55 -6.44 -1.37 21.11
C LEU A 55 -6.55 0.10 20.67
N ALA A 56 -6.58 1.04 21.62
CA ALA A 56 -6.53 2.48 21.38
C ALA A 56 -5.09 3.03 21.38
N ASN A 57 -4.05 2.18 21.43
CA ASN A 57 -2.82 2.54 20.73
C ASN A 57 -3.27 2.86 19.30
N PRO A 58 -3.11 4.10 18.81
CA PRO A 58 -3.50 4.40 17.46
C PRO A 58 -2.76 3.39 16.60
N LYS A 59 -3.50 2.51 15.91
CA LYS A 59 -2.89 1.76 14.81
C LYS A 59 -2.32 2.84 13.92
N THR A 60 -1.01 3.05 13.98
CA THR A 60 -0.29 3.86 13.02
C THR A 60 -0.39 3.05 11.74
N TYR A 61 -1.48 3.27 11.01
CA TYR A 61 -1.66 2.70 9.69
C TYR A 61 -0.50 3.21 8.86
N HIS A 62 0.32 2.28 8.37
CA HIS A 62 1.36 2.62 7.43
C HIS A 62 0.69 3.24 6.19
N SER A 63 1.12 4.44 5.83
CA SER A 63 0.68 5.09 4.60
C SER A 63 1.46 4.48 3.45
N TRP A 64 0.80 3.63 2.67
CA TRP A 64 1.42 3.00 1.50
C TRP A 64 1.91 4.05 0.52
N THR A 65 3.22 4.07 0.31
CA THR A 65 3.86 4.88 -0.73
C THR A 65 3.92 4.13 -2.04
N GLU A 66 4.25 4.83 -3.13
CA GLU A 66 4.53 4.19 -4.42
C GLU A 66 5.75 3.26 -4.36
N SER A 67 6.78 3.65 -3.60
CA SER A 67 7.95 2.80 -3.34
C SER A 67 7.56 1.48 -2.68
N ASP A 68 6.62 1.50 -1.72
CA ASP A 68 6.11 0.28 -1.08
C ASP A 68 5.35 -0.61 -2.06
N LEU A 69 4.53 -0.01 -2.94
CA LEU A 69 3.80 -0.73 -3.98
C LEU A 69 4.74 -1.36 -5.00
N TYR A 70 5.78 -0.64 -5.40
CA TYR A 70 6.81 -1.14 -6.29
C TYR A 70 7.54 -2.32 -5.66
N LYS A 71 7.98 -2.17 -4.41
CA LYS A 71 8.61 -3.25 -3.64
C LYS A 71 7.70 -4.47 -3.52
N LEU A 72 6.40 -4.26 -3.28
CA LEU A 72 5.40 -5.32 -3.24
C LEU A 72 5.31 -6.05 -4.60
N MET A 73 5.13 -5.31 -5.69
CA MET A 73 5.04 -5.85 -7.05
C MET A 73 6.28 -6.69 -7.37
N ILE A 74 7.46 -6.14 -7.15
CA ILE A 74 8.72 -6.82 -7.39
C ILE A 74 8.80 -8.15 -6.66
N ASN A 75 8.51 -8.15 -5.36
CA ASN A 75 8.60 -9.36 -4.57
C ASN A 75 7.58 -10.42 -5.00
N VAL A 76 6.38 -10.00 -5.44
CA VAL A 76 5.39 -10.92 -6.02
C VAL A 76 5.86 -11.47 -7.38
N LEU A 77 6.47 -10.66 -8.24
CA LEU A 77 6.96 -11.10 -9.55
C LEU A 77 8.18 -12.04 -9.45
N THR A 78 9.05 -11.81 -8.47
CA THR A 78 10.26 -12.62 -8.26
C THR A 78 9.95 -13.91 -7.51
N HIS A 79 9.11 -13.85 -6.47
CA HIS A 79 8.90 -14.97 -5.53
C HIS A 79 7.49 -15.57 -5.56
N GLY A 80 6.62 -15.11 -6.47
CA GLY A 80 5.21 -15.47 -6.51
C GLY A 80 4.42 -14.88 -5.33
N GLU A 81 3.21 -15.36 -5.09
CA GLU A 81 2.36 -14.94 -3.96
C GLU A 81 2.80 -15.54 -2.61
N ASN A 82 4.11 -15.63 -2.34
CA ASN A 82 4.68 -16.11 -1.08
C ASN A 82 4.64 -15.00 -0.01
N TRP A 83 3.44 -14.68 0.47
CA TRP A 83 3.19 -13.55 1.38
C TRP A 83 4.04 -13.56 2.64
N SER A 84 4.32 -14.74 3.17
CA SER A 84 5.15 -14.90 4.37
C SER A 84 6.59 -14.43 4.11
N TYR A 85 7.17 -14.80 2.98
CA TYR A 85 8.47 -14.29 2.56
C TYR A 85 8.41 -12.79 2.26
N ILE A 86 7.44 -12.35 1.46
CA ILE A 86 7.28 -10.95 1.03
C ILE A 86 7.19 -10.01 2.25
N LYS A 87 6.47 -10.42 3.30
CA LYS A 87 6.36 -9.66 4.55
C LYS A 87 7.73 -9.33 5.15
N THR A 88 8.69 -10.25 5.10
CA THR A 88 10.04 -10.04 5.67
C THR A 88 10.84 -8.96 4.94
N GLN A 89 10.37 -8.53 3.77
CA GLN A 89 11.03 -7.50 2.96
C GLN A 89 10.63 -6.09 3.38
N PHE A 90 9.59 -5.90 4.18
CA PHE A 90 9.15 -4.58 4.64
C PHE A 90 9.74 -4.26 6.03
N ASN A 91 10.15 -3.01 6.23
CA ASN A 91 10.75 -2.53 7.48
C ASN A 91 9.71 -1.99 8.49
N PHE A 92 8.42 -2.21 8.20
CA PHE A 92 7.31 -1.88 9.08
C PHE A 92 6.46 -3.13 9.35
N ASP A 93 5.74 -3.13 10.47
CA ASP A 93 4.86 -4.25 10.78
C ASP A 93 3.64 -4.22 9.85
N VAL A 94 3.50 -5.28 9.04
CA VAL A 94 2.42 -5.45 8.07
C VAL A 94 1.92 -6.89 8.13
N GLU A 95 0.60 -7.05 8.07
CA GLU A 95 0.00 -8.38 7.98
C GLU A 95 0.02 -8.91 6.53
N GLU A 96 0.14 -10.23 6.37
CA GLU A 96 0.05 -10.89 5.06
C GLU A 96 -1.28 -10.57 4.35
N SER A 97 -2.38 -10.47 5.12
CA SER A 97 -3.70 -10.07 4.66
C SER A 97 -3.71 -8.68 4.00
N THR A 98 -2.92 -7.76 4.54
CA THR A 98 -2.80 -6.37 4.08
C THR A 98 -1.99 -6.32 2.79
N LEU A 99 -0.87 -7.05 2.72
CA LEU A 99 -0.06 -7.20 1.50
C LEU A 99 -0.88 -7.78 0.35
N LYS A 100 -1.62 -8.87 0.61
CA LYS A 100 -2.49 -9.53 -0.37
C LYS A 100 -3.58 -8.60 -0.88
N SER A 101 -4.27 -7.90 0.02
CA SER A 101 -5.31 -6.93 -0.34
C SER A 101 -4.75 -5.78 -1.18
N ARG A 102 -3.56 -5.28 -0.81
CA ARG A 102 -2.88 -4.22 -1.55
C ARG A 102 -2.44 -4.67 -2.93
N TRP A 103 -1.91 -5.89 -3.06
CA TRP A 103 -1.51 -6.47 -4.33
C TRP A 103 -2.70 -6.64 -5.28
N TYR A 104 -3.84 -7.17 -4.84
CA TYR A 104 -4.99 -7.31 -5.74
C TYR A 104 -5.59 -5.98 -6.16
N LYS A 105 -5.61 -5.00 -5.25
CA LYS A 105 -6.00 -3.63 -5.61
C LYS A 105 -5.05 -3.07 -6.67
N TYR A 106 -3.74 -3.15 -6.43
CA TYR A 106 -2.72 -2.73 -7.39
C TYR A 106 -2.86 -3.44 -8.73
N LYS A 107 -3.00 -4.78 -8.74
CA LYS A 107 -3.16 -5.58 -9.96
C LYS A 107 -4.39 -5.16 -10.76
N LYS A 108 -5.50 -4.85 -10.10
CA LYS A 108 -6.73 -4.37 -10.76
C LYS A 108 -6.51 -2.99 -11.40
N GLU A 109 -5.99 -2.03 -10.62
CA GLU A 109 -5.69 -0.68 -11.10
C GLU A 109 -4.70 -0.73 -12.27
N HIS A 110 -3.64 -1.53 -12.13
CA HIS A 110 -2.62 -1.68 -13.15
C HIS A 110 -3.15 -2.33 -14.44
N GLN A 111 -4.07 -3.30 -14.33
CA GLN A 111 -4.71 -3.90 -15.50
C GLN A 111 -5.59 -2.88 -16.24
N GLU A 112 -6.27 -1.99 -15.52
CA GLU A 112 -7.04 -0.91 -16.11
C GLU A 112 -6.13 0.05 -16.88
N LEU A 113 -5.00 0.47 -16.29
CA LEU A 113 -4.01 1.30 -16.99
C LEU A 113 -3.47 0.61 -18.25
N LYS A 114 -3.13 -0.68 -18.17
CA LYS A 114 -2.69 -1.47 -19.32
C LYS A 114 -3.73 -1.52 -20.44
N ASN A 115 -5.00 -1.69 -20.10
CA ASN A 115 -6.07 -1.70 -21.08
C ASN A 115 -6.19 -0.35 -21.80
N VAL A 116 -6.08 0.76 -21.06
CA VAL A 116 -6.04 2.11 -21.65
C VAL A 116 -4.83 2.26 -22.57
N LEU A 117 -3.64 1.86 -22.13
CA LEU A 117 -2.45 1.90 -22.97
C LEU A 117 -2.58 1.04 -24.24
N LYS A 118 -3.24 -0.12 -24.16
CA LYS A 118 -3.51 -0.95 -25.35
C LYS A 118 -4.44 -0.25 -26.33
N GLN A 119 -5.48 0.42 -25.84
CA GLN A 119 -6.39 1.22 -26.69
C GLN A 119 -5.65 2.40 -27.34
N ILE A 120 -4.77 3.07 -26.60
CA ILE A 120 -3.92 4.14 -27.12
C ILE A 120 -2.98 3.59 -28.20
N GLU A 121 -2.31 2.47 -27.96
CA GLU A 121 -1.42 1.80 -28.91
C GLU A 121 -2.13 1.49 -30.24
N VAL A 122 -3.33 0.92 -30.20
CA VAL A 122 -4.08 0.60 -31.43
C VAL A 122 -4.82 1.79 -32.05
N GLY A 123 -4.61 3.01 -31.53
CA GLY A 123 -5.20 4.24 -32.07
C GLY A 123 -6.71 4.40 -31.82
N GLN A 124 -7.27 3.76 -30.80
CA GLN A 124 -8.69 3.87 -30.41
C GLN A 124 -8.98 5.17 -29.62
N ILE A 125 -8.52 6.31 -30.15
CA ILE A 125 -8.53 7.62 -29.47
C ILE A 125 -9.93 8.03 -28.97
N ASN A 126 -10.97 7.81 -29.79
CA ASN A 126 -12.35 8.15 -29.42
C ASN A 126 -12.88 7.36 -28.22
N GLN A 127 -12.41 6.13 -28.01
CA GLN A 127 -12.79 5.32 -26.85
C GLN A 127 -12.03 5.78 -25.60
N VAL A 128 -10.74 6.07 -25.78
CA VAL A 128 -9.87 6.59 -24.71
C VAL A 128 -10.39 7.93 -24.18
N GLN A 129 -10.96 8.78 -25.02
CA GLN A 129 -11.58 10.05 -24.60
C GLN A 129 -12.80 9.88 -23.69
N GLN A 130 -13.44 8.72 -23.66
CA GLN A 130 -14.56 8.43 -22.76
C GLN A 130 -14.10 7.81 -21.43
N VAL A 131 -12.82 7.48 -21.30
CA VAL A 131 -12.23 7.02 -20.04
C VAL A 131 -12.22 8.17 -19.04
N ASP A 132 -12.40 7.85 -17.77
CA ASP A 132 -12.30 8.82 -16.69
C ASP A 132 -10.96 9.58 -16.75
N LYS A 133 -11.00 10.90 -16.55
CA LYS A 133 -9.85 11.77 -16.72
C LYS A 133 -8.70 11.40 -15.77
N ASP A 134 -9.00 10.99 -14.55
CA ASP A 134 -7.98 10.62 -13.56
C ASP A 134 -7.29 9.31 -13.95
N VAL A 135 -8.04 8.38 -14.55
CA VAL A 135 -7.50 7.13 -15.09
C VAL A 135 -6.61 7.40 -16.30
N LEU A 136 -7.02 8.31 -17.19
CA LEU A 136 -6.20 8.70 -18.35
C LEU A 136 -4.87 9.35 -17.91
N ILE A 137 -4.92 10.30 -16.96
CA ILE A 137 -3.73 10.92 -16.38
C ILE A 137 -2.82 9.87 -15.74
N SER A 138 -3.41 8.93 -14.99
CA SER A 138 -2.65 7.83 -14.37
C SER A 138 -1.98 6.92 -15.41
N ALA A 139 -2.66 6.64 -16.52
CA ALA A 139 -2.10 5.83 -17.61
C ALA A 139 -0.95 6.56 -18.32
N GLN A 140 -1.09 7.87 -18.57
CA GLN A 140 -0.02 8.70 -19.15
C GLN A 140 1.20 8.77 -18.23
N ASN A 141 1.01 9.02 -16.93
CA ASN A 141 2.09 9.03 -15.96
C ASN A 141 2.79 7.67 -15.90
N TYR A 142 2.02 6.58 -15.86
CA TYR A 142 2.57 5.23 -15.88
C TYR A 142 3.37 4.95 -17.16
N PHE A 143 2.87 5.34 -18.33
CA PHE A 143 3.62 5.23 -19.59
C PHE A 143 4.93 6.02 -19.54
N HIS A 144 4.91 7.26 -19.08
CA HIS A 144 6.10 8.10 -19.00
C HIS A 144 7.16 7.48 -18.06
N THR A 145 6.74 6.93 -16.92
CA THR A 145 7.62 6.16 -16.05
C THR A 145 8.26 4.98 -16.79
N VAL A 146 7.46 4.18 -17.50
CA VAL A 146 7.97 3.02 -18.25
C VAL A 146 8.90 3.45 -19.38
N GLU A 147 8.58 4.53 -20.10
CA GLU A 147 9.42 5.11 -21.15
C GLU A 147 10.79 5.52 -20.60
N ASN A 148 10.83 6.23 -19.47
CA ASN A 148 12.09 6.61 -18.81
C ASN A 148 12.88 5.37 -18.37
N ARG A 149 12.22 4.37 -17.78
CA ARG A 149 12.89 3.13 -17.37
C ARG A 149 13.40 2.33 -18.57
N ALA A 150 12.68 2.32 -19.69
CA ALA A 150 13.12 1.70 -20.94
C ALA A 150 14.34 2.43 -21.51
N ALA A 151 14.37 3.76 -21.48
CA ALA A 151 15.55 4.53 -21.88
C ALA A 151 16.78 4.16 -21.03
N VAL A 152 16.63 4.04 -19.70
CA VAL A 152 17.70 3.53 -18.81
C VAL A 152 18.11 2.10 -19.17
N TYR A 153 17.16 1.22 -19.50
CA TYR A 153 17.43 -0.16 -19.94
C TYR A 153 18.33 -0.21 -21.17
N PHE A 154 18.10 0.69 -22.13
CA PHE A 154 18.91 0.80 -23.35
C PHE A 154 20.16 1.67 -23.19
N GLY A 155 20.51 2.07 -21.96
CA GLY A 155 21.72 2.86 -21.67
C GLY A 155 21.62 4.32 -22.10
N GLN A 156 20.42 4.84 -22.29
CA GLN A 156 20.18 6.24 -22.64
C GLN A 156 20.13 7.12 -21.38
N GLN A 157 20.45 8.40 -21.53
CA GLN A 157 20.25 9.39 -20.47
C GLN A 157 18.79 9.84 -20.45
N ILE A 158 18.21 9.98 -19.26
CA ILE A 158 16.84 10.46 -19.06
C ILE A 158 16.82 11.79 -18.32
N GLN A 159 15.71 12.53 -18.47
CA GLN A 159 15.33 13.58 -17.54
C GLN A 159 14.52 12.93 -16.42
N PRO A 160 15.10 12.75 -15.21
CA PRO A 160 14.43 11.98 -14.16
C PRO A 160 13.18 12.69 -13.66
N THR A 161 12.08 11.95 -13.57
CA THR A 161 10.87 12.36 -12.85
C THR A 161 11.09 12.24 -11.34
N GLU A 162 10.18 12.80 -10.54
CA GLU A 162 10.19 12.60 -9.07
C GLU A 162 10.22 11.12 -8.70
N TYR A 163 9.56 10.27 -9.48
CA TYR A 163 9.58 8.82 -9.34
C TYR A 163 10.96 8.21 -9.61
N ASP A 164 11.63 8.63 -10.69
CA ASP A 164 12.98 8.15 -11.05
C ASP A 164 14.02 8.49 -9.96
N LEU A 165 13.84 9.63 -9.29
CA LEU A 165 14.70 10.04 -8.17
C LEU A 165 14.60 9.09 -6.97
N GLN A 166 13.44 8.50 -6.72
CA GLN A 166 13.22 7.56 -5.62
C GLN A 166 13.76 6.16 -5.94
N MET A 167 13.79 5.79 -7.23
CA MET A 167 14.13 4.46 -7.72
C MET A 167 15.61 4.25 -8.03
N GLY A 168 16.38 5.34 -8.14
CA GLY A 168 17.78 5.31 -8.56
C GLY A 168 17.94 5.63 -10.04
N GLN A 169 18.74 6.66 -10.31
CA GLN A 169 18.72 7.42 -11.57
C GLN A 169 19.38 6.70 -12.75
N ASN A 170 20.33 5.79 -12.51
CA ASN A 170 21.32 5.45 -13.54
C ASN A 170 21.34 3.98 -13.95
N LYS A 171 20.64 3.10 -13.24
CA LYS A 171 20.59 1.66 -13.54
C LYS A 171 19.27 1.06 -13.10
N LEU A 172 18.74 0.15 -13.90
CA LEU A 172 17.75 -0.81 -13.44
C LEU A 172 18.46 -1.82 -12.55
N ASN A 173 17.89 -2.10 -11.39
CA ASN A 173 18.31 -3.26 -10.62
C ASN A 173 17.77 -4.55 -11.28
N GLU A 174 18.33 -5.71 -10.92
CA GLU A 174 17.96 -7.00 -11.52
C GLU A 174 16.46 -7.31 -11.44
N VAL A 175 15.80 -6.80 -10.39
CA VAL A 175 14.38 -7.04 -10.18
C VAL A 175 13.48 -6.17 -11.05
N GLU A 176 13.96 -5.04 -11.58
CA GLU A 176 13.20 -4.21 -12.54
C GLU A 176 13.31 -4.69 -13.98
N ILE A 177 14.40 -5.39 -14.31
CA ILE A 177 14.71 -5.83 -15.68
C ILE A 177 13.58 -6.70 -16.22
N LYS A 178 13.19 -7.75 -15.49
CA LYS A 178 12.17 -8.69 -15.97
C LYS A 178 10.79 -8.05 -16.15
N PRO A 179 10.25 -7.25 -15.21
CA PRO A 179 9.03 -6.47 -15.45
C PRO A 179 9.13 -5.54 -16.67
N MET A 180 10.30 -4.92 -16.87
CA MET A 180 10.55 -4.04 -18.01
C MET A 180 10.54 -4.81 -19.32
N GLU A 181 11.25 -5.94 -19.41
CA GLU A 181 11.24 -6.84 -20.56
C GLU A 181 9.82 -7.33 -20.88
N MET A 182 9.04 -7.71 -19.86
CA MET A 182 7.65 -8.11 -20.06
C MET A 182 6.82 -6.98 -20.67
N PHE A 183 7.01 -5.74 -20.22
CA PHE A 183 6.31 -4.60 -20.78
C PHE A 183 6.73 -4.31 -22.22
N LEU A 184 8.03 -4.28 -22.49
CA LEU A 184 8.60 -4.04 -23.83
C LEU A 184 8.19 -5.13 -24.84
N ASN A 185 7.88 -6.34 -24.37
CA ASN A 185 7.33 -7.41 -25.20
C ASN A 185 5.81 -7.28 -25.43
N GLU A 186 5.09 -6.57 -24.56
CA GLU A 186 3.62 -6.44 -24.61
C GLU A 186 3.16 -5.21 -25.41
N PHE A 187 3.97 -4.15 -25.44
CA PHE A 187 3.62 -2.84 -25.97
C PHE A 187 4.67 -2.25 -26.92
N ASP A 188 4.19 -1.64 -28.00
CA ASP A 188 4.97 -0.74 -28.87
C ASP A 188 5.00 0.68 -28.26
N LEU A 189 6.13 1.04 -27.66
CA LEU A 189 6.29 2.34 -26.99
C LEU A 189 6.18 3.52 -27.97
N GLU A 190 6.66 3.38 -29.20
CA GLU A 190 6.68 4.48 -30.17
C GLU A 190 5.27 4.79 -30.67
N GLU A 191 4.45 3.76 -30.89
CA GLU A 191 3.05 3.94 -31.28
C GLU A 191 2.22 4.54 -30.13
N ILE A 192 2.43 4.10 -28.89
CA ILE A 192 1.79 4.72 -27.72
C ILE A 192 2.19 6.19 -27.60
N LYS A 193 3.49 6.50 -27.68
CA LYS A 193 4.00 7.87 -27.60
C LYS A 193 3.41 8.78 -28.66
N LYS A 194 3.33 8.31 -29.90
CA LYS A 194 2.70 9.02 -31.01
C LYS A 194 1.22 9.31 -30.72
N ASN A 195 0.48 8.31 -30.24
CA ASN A 195 -0.95 8.45 -29.99
C ASN A 195 -1.28 9.29 -28.73
N ILE A 196 -0.41 9.29 -27.72
CA ILE A 196 -0.49 10.22 -26.58
C ILE A 196 -0.38 11.68 -27.04
N LYS A 197 0.57 12.01 -27.93
CA LYS A 197 0.70 13.39 -28.46
C LYS A 197 -0.56 13.85 -29.20
N ILE A 198 -1.24 12.94 -29.91
CA ILE A 198 -2.51 13.23 -30.56
C ILE A 198 -3.58 13.55 -29.51
N LEU A 199 -3.69 12.73 -28.46
CA LEU A 199 -4.62 12.96 -27.35
C LEU A 199 -4.38 14.30 -26.66
N GLU A 200 -3.12 14.64 -26.37
CA GLU A 200 -2.76 15.92 -25.74
C GLU A 200 -3.20 17.11 -26.58
N ASN A 201 -2.96 17.08 -27.89
CA ASN A 201 -3.40 18.14 -28.80
C ASN A 201 -4.93 18.29 -28.86
N MET A 202 -5.69 17.23 -28.61
CA MET A 202 -7.15 17.26 -28.60
C MET A 202 -7.74 17.79 -27.29
N MET A 203 -7.00 17.72 -26.17
CA MET A 203 -7.48 18.15 -24.84
C MET A 203 -7.22 19.63 -24.52
N VAL A 204 -6.48 20.34 -25.38
CA VAL A 204 -6.14 21.77 -25.19
C VAL A 204 -7.25 22.72 -25.70
N TYR A 205 -8.34 22.17 -26.26
CA TYR A 205 -9.51 22.91 -26.76
C TYR A 205 -10.75 22.66 -25.92
#